data_AF-A0A8I2G2Z8-F1
#
_entry.id   AF-A0A8I2G2Z8-F1
#
_cell.length_a   1.000
_cell.length_b   1.000
_cell.length_c   1.000
_cell.angle_alpha   90.00
_cell.angle_beta   90.00
_cell.angle_gamma   90.00
#
_symmetry.space_group_name_H-M   'P 1'
#
loop_
_entity.id
_entity.type
_entity.pdbx_description
1 polymer ?
#
loop_
_entity_poly.entity_id
_entity_poly.type
_entity_poly.pdbx_seq_one_letter_code
_entity_poly.pdbx_strand_id
1 'polypeptide(L)'
;MKGAVASGHPLTGRAAVEMFAVGGNAFDAVVSAGFTSVVAEPTLTSLGGGGFLLAHVEKDKKNILFDFFVNTPGLNNEKGIKPVMSPVEVKFPGCTQMFHSGYGSVAVPGTFKGLLY
;
A
#
# COMPACT_ATOMS: atom_id res chain seq x y z
N MET A 1 -19.31 -3.72 -21.31
CA MET A 1 -18.60 -3.76 -20.00
C MET A 1 -17.64 -2.58 -19.98
N LYS A 2 -17.63 -1.73 -18.93
CA LYS A 2 -16.75 -0.54 -18.85
C LYS A 2 -15.38 -0.81 -18.20
N GLY A 3 -15.24 -1.95 -17.52
CA GLY A 3 -14.03 -2.39 -16.83
C GLY A 3 -14.32 -3.65 -16.02
N ALA A 4 -13.27 -4.24 -15.42
CA ALA A 4 -13.37 -5.36 -14.50
C ALA A 4 -12.56 -5.03 -13.24
N VAL A 5 -12.99 -5.54 -12.08
CA VAL A 5 -12.37 -5.28 -10.77
C VAL A 5 -12.20 -6.59 -10.02
N ALA A 6 -11.04 -6.77 -9.40
CA ALA A 6 -10.78 -7.80 -8.39
C ALA A 6 -10.13 -7.13 -7.17
N SER A 7 -10.57 -7.48 -5.97
CA SER A 7 -10.11 -6.86 -4.72
C SER A 7 -10.18 -7.84 -3.55
N GLY A 8 -9.43 -7.54 -2.47
CA GLY A 8 -9.41 -8.35 -1.25
C GLY A 8 -10.71 -8.25 -0.44
N HIS A 9 -11.34 -7.08 -0.43
CA HIS A 9 -12.62 -6.84 0.25
C HIS A 9 -13.74 -6.41 -0.72
N PRO A 10 -15.02 -6.80 -0.49
CA PRO A 10 -16.15 -6.38 -1.33
C PRO A 10 -16.35 -4.87 -1.41
N LEU A 11 -16.14 -4.13 -0.31
CA LEU A 11 -16.27 -2.66 -0.30
C LEU A 11 -15.17 -1.99 -1.14
N THR A 12 -13.93 -2.49 -1.08
CA THR A 12 -12.82 -2.03 -1.92
C THR A 12 -13.17 -2.16 -3.41
N GLY A 13 -13.73 -3.32 -3.80
CA GLY A 13 -14.12 -3.57 -5.17
C GLY A 13 -15.33 -2.73 -5.61
N ARG A 14 -16.30 -2.53 -4.71
CA ARG A 14 -17.47 -1.69 -4.97
C ARG A 14 -17.08 -0.24 -5.22
N ALA A 15 -16.18 0.32 -4.43
CA ALA A 15 -15.71 1.70 -4.62
C ALA A 15 -15.04 1.91 -6.00
N ALA A 16 -14.29 0.91 -6.48
CA ALA A 16 -13.71 0.92 -7.83
C ALA A 16 -14.79 0.83 -8.93
N VAL A 17 -15.79 -0.03 -8.75
CA VAL A 17 -16.91 -0.18 -9.70
C VAL A 17 -17.74 1.09 -9.79
N GLU A 18 -17.98 1.76 -8.66
CA GLU A 18 -18.69 3.04 -8.61
C GLU A 18 -17.96 4.12 -9.43
N MET A 19 -16.62 4.07 -9.52
CA MET A 19 -15.87 5.00 -10.36
C MET A 19 -16.13 4.79 -11.85
N PHE A 20 -16.24 3.54 -12.32
CA PHE A 20 -16.65 3.27 -13.70
C PHE A 20 -18.10 3.72 -13.97
N ALA A 21 -18.98 3.68 -12.97
CA ALA A 21 -20.37 4.10 -13.12
C ALA A 21 -20.47 5.61 -13.40
N VAL A 22 -19.64 6.43 -12.75
CA VAL A 22 -19.59 7.89 -12.94
C VAL A 22 -18.67 8.34 -14.09
N GLY A 23 -18.16 7.39 -14.88
CA GLY A 23 -17.36 7.69 -16.09
C GLY A 23 -15.85 7.80 -15.87
N GLY A 24 -15.35 7.41 -14.69
CA GLY A 24 -13.92 7.29 -14.42
C GLY A 24 -13.26 6.15 -15.20
N ASN A 25 -11.94 6.18 -15.26
CA ASN A 25 -11.08 5.18 -15.89
C ASN A 25 -10.48 4.21 -14.84
N ALA A 26 -9.57 3.33 -15.27
CA ALA A 26 -8.93 2.34 -14.38
C ALA A 26 -8.06 2.98 -13.27
N PHE A 27 -7.48 4.16 -13.51
CA PHE A 27 -6.72 4.92 -12.52
C PHE A 27 -7.65 5.51 -11.45
N ASP A 28 -8.77 6.11 -11.85
CA ASP A 28 -9.77 6.61 -10.89
C ASP A 28 -10.31 5.46 -10.01
N ALA A 29 -10.59 4.32 -10.64
CA ALA A 29 -11.07 3.12 -9.97
C ALA A 29 -10.06 2.58 -8.93
N VAL A 30 -8.77 2.47 -9.29
CA VAL A 30 -7.75 1.95 -8.37
C VAL A 30 -7.38 2.93 -7.25
N VAL A 31 -7.44 4.24 -7.50
CA VAL A 31 -7.24 5.25 -6.45
C VAL A 31 -8.38 5.21 -5.42
N SER A 32 -9.63 5.14 -5.89
CA SER A 32 -10.80 4.94 -5.02
C SER A 32 -10.71 3.64 -4.21
N ALA A 33 -10.31 2.55 -4.86
CA ALA A 33 -10.06 1.27 -4.20
C ALA A 33 -8.97 1.40 -3.12
N GLY A 34 -7.86 2.07 -3.43
CA GLY A 34 -6.73 2.27 -2.52
C GLY A 34 -7.11 3.05 -1.26
N PHE A 35 -7.93 4.09 -1.38
CA PHE A 35 -8.45 4.80 -0.20
C PHE A 35 -9.50 4.00 0.57
N THR A 36 -10.30 3.18 -0.11
CA THR A 36 -11.30 2.34 0.56
C THR A 36 -10.64 1.18 1.31
N SER A 37 -9.58 0.59 0.74
CA SER A 37 -8.90 -0.56 1.33
C SER A 37 -8.27 -0.23 2.67
N VAL A 38 -7.73 0.98 2.89
CA VAL A 38 -7.15 1.35 4.20
C VAL A 38 -8.17 1.32 5.34
N VAL A 39 -9.47 1.42 5.03
CA VAL A 39 -10.57 1.31 5.99
C VAL A 39 -11.11 -0.12 6.05
N ALA A 40 -11.28 -0.75 4.89
CA ALA A 40 -11.90 -2.07 4.78
C ALA A 40 -10.94 -3.24 5.07
N GLU A 41 -9.64 -3.01 4.94
CA GLU A 41 -8.55 -4.00 5.03
C GLU A 41 -7.39 -3.46 5.90
N PRO A 42 -7.65 -2.96 7.14
CA PRO A 42 -6.68 -2.18 7.93
C PRO A 42 -5.46 -2.97 8.41
N THR A 43 -5.53 -4.30 8.40
CA THR A 43 -4.39 -5.19 8.75
C THR A 43 -3.45 -5.43 7.56
N LEU A 44 -3.89 -5.11 6.34
CA LEU A 44 -3.16 -5.38 5.10
C LEU A 44 -2.72 -4.09 4.40
N THR A 45 -3.47 -3.01 4.58
CA THR A 45 -3.27 -1.74 3.87
C THR A 45 -3.36 -0.56 4.82
N SER A 46 -2.58 0.49 4.54
CA SER A 46 -2.56 1.72 5.33
C SER A 46 -1.98 2.88 4.52
N LEU A 47 -2.46 4.09 4.79
CA LEU A 47 -1.84 5.33 4.28
C LEU A 47 -0.43 5.54 4.85
N GLY A 48 -0.14 4.93 6.00
CA GLY A 48 1.19 4.89 6.63
C GLY A 48 2.12 3.82 6.04
N GLY A 49 1.67 3.05 5.06
CA GLY A 49 2.45 1.99 4.42
C GLY A 49 3.20 2.45 3.18
N GLY A 50 3.54 1.49 2.32
CA GLY A 50 4.04 1.71 0.97
C GLY A 50 3.44 0.69 0.00
N GLY A 51 3.72 0.87 -1.28
CA GLY A 51 3.21 -0.05 -2.29
C GLY A 51 3.74 0.25 -3.68
N PHE A 52 3.22 -0.53 -4.63
CA PHE A 52 3.54 -0.43 -6.04
C PHE A 52 2.23 -0.41 -6.83
N LEU A 53 2.15 0.45 -7.84
CA LEU A 53 1.08 0.42 -8.83
C LEU A 53 1.70 0.19 -10.20
N LEU A 54 1.38 -0.95 -10.81
CA LEU A 54 1.77 -1.24 -12.19
C LEU A 54 0.62 -0.81 -13.11
N ALA A 55 0.88 0.16 -13.97
CA ALA A 55 -0.09 0.73 -14.88
C ALA A 55 0.27 0.45 -16.34
N HIS A 56 -0.75 0.24 -17.16
CA HIS A 56 -0.65 0.31 -18.60
C HIS A 56 -1.34 1.57 -19.11
N VAL A 57 -0.58 2.46 -19.75
CA VAL A 57 -1.09 3.68 -20.40
C VAL A 57 -1.29 3.37 -21.88
N GLU A 58 -2.52 3.05 -22.24
CA GLU A 58 -2.91 2.64 -23.60
C GLU A 58 -2.57 3.70 -24.65
N LYS A 59 -2.78 4.98 -24.34
CA LYS A 59 -2.50 6.11 -25.26
C LYS A 59 -1.05 6.11 -25.76
N ASP A 60 -0.12 5.76 -24.86
CA ASP A 60 1.31 5.78 -25.15
C ASP A 60 1.88 4.38 -25.37
N LYS A 61 1.06 3.33 -25.23
CA LYS A 61 1.47 1.91 -25.24
C LYS A 61 2.60 1.61 -24.25
N LYS A 62 2.57 2.24 -23.08
CA LYS A 62 3.62 2.16 -22.06
C LYS A 62 3.16 1.47 -20.80
N ASN A 63 4.06 0.69 -20.22
CA ASN A 63 3.93 0.19 -18.86
C ASN A 63 4.72 1.11 -17.93
N ILE A 64 4.10 1.51 -16.82
CA ILE A 64 4.70 2.38 -15.81
C ILE A 64 4.58 1.69 -14.46
N LEU A 65 5.68 1.62 -13.72
CA LEU A 65 5.68 1.24 -12.32
C LEU A 65 5.74 2.52 -11.49
N PHE A 66 4.66 2.79 -10.76
CA PHE A 66 4.67 3.78 -9.68
C PHE A 66 5.18 3.08 -8.43
N ASP A 67 6.44 3.34 -8.09
CA ASP A 67 7.06 2.89 -6.85
C ASP A 67 6.86 3.95 -5.77
N PHE A 68 6.01 3.63 -4.82
CA PHE A 68 5.80 4.39 -3.59
C PHE A 68 6.01 3.48 -2.38
N PHE A 69 6.98 2.56 -2.48
CA PHE A 69 7.38 1.72 -1.38
C PHE A 69 8.04 2.54 -0.27
N VAL A 70 8.09 1.97 0.92
CA VAL A 70 8.65 2.67 2.09
C VAL A 70 10.17 2.74 2.03
N ASN A 71 10.74 3.79 2.61
CA ASN A 71 12.18 3.94 2.79
C ASN A 71 12.58 3.79 4.26
N THR A 72 13.76 3.20 4.50
CA THR A 72 14.38 3.17 5.82
C THR A 72 14.51 4.59 6.37
N PRO A 73 14.09 4.85 7.62
CA PRO A 73 14.16 6.19 8.20
C PRO A 73 15.62 6.61 8.45
N GLY A 74 15.87 7.91 8.55
CA GLY A 74 17.15 8.44 9.06
C GLY A 74 18.22 8.81 8.03
N LEU A 75 17.85 9.07 6.76
CA LEU A 75 18.73 9.65 5.72
C LEU A 75 20.10 8.93 5.66
N ASN A 76 20.11 7.62 5.38
CA ASN A 76 21.34 6.81 5.33
C ASN A 76 22.18 6.80 6.62
N ASN A 77 21.53 7.03 7.77
CA ASN A 77 22.16 7.03 9.09
C ASN A 77 23.24 8.11 9.26
N GLU A 78 23.13 9.25 8.57
CA GLU A 78 24.04 10.40 8.75
C GLU A 78 24.18 10.86 10.22
N LYS A 79 23.15 10.62 11.03
CA LYS A 79 23.08 11.01 12.45
C LYS A 79 23.51 9.91 13.42
N GLY A 80 23.93 8.74 12.94
CA GLY A 80 24.36 7.62 13.80
C GLY A 80 23.28 7.08 14.73
N ILE A 81 22.00 7.25 14.38
CA ILE A 81 20.87 6.82 15.21
C ILE A 81 20.75 5.31 15.13
N LYS A 82 20.84 4.63 16.29
CA LYS A 82 20.55 3.20 16.39
C LYS A 82 19.04 3.00 16.50
N PRO A 83 18.39 2.28 15.58
CA PRO A 83 16.97 2.01 15.68
C PRO A 83 16.68 1.18 16.94
N VAL A 84 15.71 1.64 17.73
CA VAL A 84 15.22 0.92 18.90
C VAL A 84 14.09 0.01 18.46
N MET A 85 14.32 -1.30 18.57
CA MET A 85 13.31 -2.33 18.35
C MET A 85 13.35 -3.32 19.52
N SER A 86 12.19 -3.79 19.94
CA SER A 86 12.01 -4.83 20.94
C SER A 86 11.61 -6.14 20.26
N PRO A 87 12.20 -7.27 20.66
CA PRO A 87 11.77 -8.56 20.15
C PRO A 87 10.37 -8.90 20.69
N VAL A 88 9.52 -9.42 19.81
CA VAL A 88 8.19 -9.93 20.12
C VAL A 88 8.14 -11.38 19.67
N GLU A 89 8.03 -12.28 20.64
CA GLU A 89 7.88 -13.71 20.36
C GLU A 89 6.42 -14.03 20.03
N VAL A 90 6.20 -14.66 18.87
CA VAL A 90 4.87 -15.12 18.43
C VAL A 90 4.92 -16.63 18.24
N LYS A 91 4.01 -17.34 18.91
CA LYS A 91 3.91 -18.80 18.86
C LYS A 91 2.80 -19.21 17.91
N PHE A 92 3.16 -19.91 16.85
CA PHE A 92 2.25 -20.59 15.94
C PHE A 92 2.23 -22.10 16.27
N PRO A 93 1.20 -22.85 15.83
CA PRO A 93 1.12 -24.29 16.09
C PRO A 93 2.36 -25.10 15.65
N GLY A 94 3.06 -24.65 14.59
CA GLY A 94 4.24 -25.33 14.04
C GLY A 94 5.59 -24.67 14.31
N CYS A 95 5.63 -23.47 14.88
CA CYS A 95 6.88 -22.75 15.11
C CYS A 95 6.74 -21.60 16.11
N THR A 96 7.86 -21.19 16.69
CA THR A 96 7.99 -19.92 17.38
C THR A 96 8.79 -18.97 16.49
N GLN A 97 8.28 -17.77 16.25
CA GLN A 97 8.96 -16.74 15.45
C GLN A 97 9.21 -15.50 16.29
N MET A 98 10.37 -14.88 16.10
CA MET A 98 10.72 -13.62 16.75
C MET A 98 10.58 -12.47 15.75
N PHE A 99 9.62 -11.59 16.00
CA PHE A 99 9.45 -10.34 15.28
C PHE A 99 10.15 -9.21 16.02
N HIS A 100 10.49 -8.13 15.32
CA HIS A 100 11.05 -6.92 15.94
C HIS A 100 10.06 -5.79 15.73
N SER A 101 9.63 -5.16 16.83
CA SER A 101 8.64 -4.08 16.83
C SER A 101 9.17 -2.88 17.60
N GLY A 102 8.71 -1.68 17.25
CA GLY A 102 9.08 -0.44 17.95
C GLY A 102 9.26 0.71 16.96
N TYR A 103 9.70 1.87 17.45
CA TYR A 103 9.86 3.04 16.59
C TYR A 103 10.86 2.81 15.46
N GLY A 104 11.88 1.97 15.68
CA GLY A 104 12.85 1.62 14.64
C GLY A 104 12.25 0.85 13.46
N SER A 105 11.10 0.18 13.63
CA SER A 105 10.44 -0.59 12.56
C SER A 105 9.48 0.26 11.71
N VAL A 106 9.31 1.55 12.02
CA VAL A 106 8.43 2.45 11.27
C VAL A 106 9.22 3.13 10.16
N ALA A 107 8.98 2.69 8.92
CA ALA A 107 9.58 3.28 7.73
C ALA A 107 8.88 4.59 7.31
N VAL A 108 9.50 5.37 6.41
CA VAL A 108 8.88 6.58 5.86
C VAL A 108 7.73 6.16 4.94
N PRO A 109 6.47 6.59 5.21
CA PRO A 109 5.31 6.20 4.40
C PRO A 109 5.38 6.72 2.97
N GLY A 110 4.95 5.89 2.02
CA GLY A 110 4.86 6.23 0.60
C GLY A 110 3.42 6.20 0.05
N THR A 111 2.53 5.37 0.60
CA THR A 111 1.20 5.11 0.03
C THR A 111 0.37 6.37 -0.20
N PHE A 112 0.25 7.26 0.81
CA PHE A 112 -0.56 8.47 0.66
C PHE A 112 -0.08 9.37 -0.49
N LYS A 113 1.25 9.55 -0.60
CA LYS A 113 1.85 10.30 -1.70
C LYS A 113 1.64 9.59 -3.05
N GLY A 114 1.77 8.27 -3.07
CA GLY A 114 1.56 7.45 -4.27
C GLY A 114 0.14 7.53 -4.82
N LEU A 115 -0.87 7.54 -3.96
CA LEU A 115 -2.28 7.66 -4.36
C LEU A 115 -2.66 9.06 -4.89
N LEU A 116 -1.82 10.06 -4.63
CA LEU A 116 -2.02 11.46 -5.06
C LEU A 116 -1.06 11.89 -6.18
N TYR A 117 -0.30 10.95 -6.75
CA TYR A 117 0.71 11.21 -7.78
C TYR A 117 0.10 11.85 -9.03
#